data_AF-A0A7S3L6Q4-F1
#
_entry.id   AF-A0A7S3L6Q4-F1
#
_cell.length_a   1.000
_cell.length_b   1.000
_cell.length_c   1.000
_cell.angle_alpha   90.00
_cell.angle_beta   90.00
_cell.angle_gamma   90.00
#
_symmetry.space_group_name_H-M   'P 1'
#
loop_
_entity.id
_entity.type
_entity.pdbx_description
1 polymer ?
#
loop_
_entity_poly.entity_id
_entity_poly.type
_entity_poly.pdbx_seq_one_letter_code
_entity_poly.pdbx_strand_id
1 'polypeptide(L)'
;MNFVQRFFNRGLQSFTASLNLGQVRFMSKYMSKSARKRQPLTTKRASRGGFYKGKGGTKEGRLTSKGKFIVDPLKRLELIVPDLTGFKLKPYIAASVPKHPPEKQRNRIPT
;
A
#
# COMPACT_ATOMS: atom_id res chain seq x y z
N MET A 1 46.78 24.00 28.06
CA MET A 1 45.88 24.36 26.95
C MET A 1 45.63 23.13 26.09
N ASN A 2 44.51 22.46 26.38
CA ASN A 2 43.64 21.64 25.52
C ASN A 2 44.22 21.04 24.24
N PHE A 3 44.43 19.72 24.23
CA PHE A 3 43.87 18.88 23.16
C PHE A 3 43.61 17.45 23.69
N VAL A 4 42.70 17.42 24.65
CA VAL A 4 42.15 16.23 25.28
C VAL A 4 41.25 15.49 24.28
N GLN A 5 41.33 14.15 24.30
CA GLN A 5 40.43 13.16 23.69
C GLN A 5 40.35 13.05 22.15
N ARG A 6 41.13 12.09 21.62
CA ARG A 6 40.85 11.40 20.35
C ARG A 6 40.48 9.93 20.63
N PHE A 7 39.41 9.72 21.39
CA PHE A 7 38.79 8.42 21.61
C PHE A 7 37.29 8.61 21.77
N PHE A 8 36.54 8.51 20.67
CA PHE A 8 35.24 7.83 20.60
C PHE A 8 34.61 8.10 19.23
N ASN A 9 34.47 7.06 18.41
CA ASN A 9 33.30 6.77 17.58
C ASN A 9 33.68 5.75 16.52
N ARG A 10 33.94 4.53 16.98
CA ARG A 10 33.55 3.35 16.22
C ARG A 10 32.05 3.21 16.36
N GLY A 11 31.39 2.90 15.25
CA GLY A 11 30.16 2.12 15.26
C GLY A 11 28.90 2.89 15.63
N LEU A 12 28.28 3.48 14.61
CA LEU A 12 26.83 3.45 14.44
C LEU A 12 26.58 3.47 12.93
N GLN A 13 26.69 2.28 12.31
CA GLN A 13 25.95 2.00 11.09
C GLN A 13 24.48 1.99 11.50
N SER A 14 23.85 3.16 11.49
CA SER A 14 22.40 3.25 11.50
C SER A 14 21.93 2.68 10.16
N PHE A 15 21.41 1.46 10.22
CA PHE A 15 20.56 0.85 9.22
C PHE A 15 19.42 1.83 8.91
N THR A 16 19.64 2.74 7.97
CA THR A 16 18.54 3.43 7.30
C THR A 16 17.89 2.36 6.43
N ALA A 17 16.89 1.72 7.03
CA ALA A 17 16.01 0.82 6.36
C ALA A 17 15.62 1.45 5.01
N SER A 18 15.89 0.67 3.98
CA SER A 18 15.59 0.91 2.60
C SER A 18 14.10 1.19 2.42
N LEU A 19 13.68 2.43 2.63
CA LEU A 19 12.49 2.95 1.96
C LEU A 19 12.88 3.28 0.52
N ASN A 20 13.23 2.22 -0.23
CA ASN A 20 13.07 2.22 -1.68
C ASN A 20 11.56 2.20 -1.94
N LEU A 21 10.89 3.34 -1.70
CA LEU A 21 9.83 3.79 -2.59
C LEU A 21 10.53 4.12 -3.91
N GLY A 22 11.02 3.06 -4.58
CA GLY A 22 11.56 3.15 -5.92
C GLY A 22 10.45 3.75 -6.74
N GLN A 23 10.58 5.03 -7.06
CA GLN A 23 9.71 5.74 -7.95
C GLN A 23 9.88 5.05 -9.30
N VAL A 24 9.13 3.99 -9.52
CA VAL A 24 9.25 3.22 -10.74
C VAL A 24 8.63 4.11 -11.80
N ARG A 25 9.49 4.81 -12.55
CA ARG A 25 9.10 5.60 -13.72
C ARG A 25 8.64 4.64 -14.81
N PHE A 26 7.54 3.95 -14.57
CA PHE A 26 6.94 3.08 -15.55
C PHE A 26 6.39 4.00 -16.63
N MET A 27 7.10 4.07 -17.77
CA MET A 27 6.66 4.73 -19.02
C MET A 27 6.95 6.24 -19.12
N SER A 28 8.21 6.67 -18.95
CA SER A 28 8.64 7.97 -19.47
C SER A 28 9.13 7.85 -20.93
N LYS A 29 8.78 8.82 -21.79
CA LYS A 29 9.33 8.94 -23.17
C LYS A 29 10.86 9.13 -23.16
N TYR A 30 11.40 9.65 -22.06
CA TYR A 30 12.82 9.93 -21.86
C TYR A 30 13.60 8.74 -21.30
N MET A 31 12.98 7.56 -21.17
CA MET A 31 13.71 6.36 -20.75
C MET A 31 14.62 5.84 -21.87
N SER A 32 15.87 5.53 -21.53
CA SER A 32 16.77 4.85 -22.46
C SER A 32 16.22 3.49 -22.87
N LYS A 33 16.57 3.04 -24.08
CA LYS A 33 16.18 1.72 -24.60
C LYS A 33 16.62 0.59 -23.66
N SER A 34 17.77 0.72 -23.02
CA SER A 34 18.27 -0.26 -22.03
C SER A 34 17.44 -0.26 -20.75
N ALA A 35 17.04 0.91 -20.24
CA ALA A 35 16.19 1.02 -19.07
C ALA A 35 14.78 0.44 -19.32
N ARG A 36 14.22 0.63 -20.53
CA ARG A 36 12.91 0.05 -20.91
C ARG A 36 12.91 -1.48 -20.91
N LYS A 37 14.04 -2.12 -21.29
CA LYS A 37 14.21 -3.58 -21.30
C LYS A 37 14.27 -4.18 -19.89
N ARG A 38 14.76 -3.43 -18.89
CA ARG A 38 14.87 -3.88 -17.48
C ARG A 38 13.56 -3.77 -16.69
N GLN A 39 12.51 -3.24 -17.29
CA GLN A 39 11.22 -3.11 -16.61
C GLN A 39 10.47 -4.44 -16.59
N PRO A 40 9.74 -4.74 -15.49
CA PRO A 40 8.82 -5.87 -15.44
C PRO A 40 7.89 -5.97 -16.66
N LEU A 41 7.83 -7.16 -17.25
CA LEU A 41 6.94 -7.43 -18.38
C LEU A 41 5.49 -7.52 -17.89
N THR A 42 4.61 -6.78 -18.55
CA THR A 42 3.17 -6.75 -18.31
C THR A 42 2.42 -7.14 -19.58
N THR A 43 1.15 -7.54 -19.45
CA THR A 43 0.31 -7.94 -20.60
C THR A 43 0.28 -6.94 -21.74
N LYS A 44 0.30 -5.65 -21.44
CA LYS A 44 0.24 -4.57 -22.44
C LYS A 44 1.59 -4.26 -23.08
N ARG A 45 2.69 -4.80 -22.54
CA ARG A 45 4.06 -4.53 -23.01
C ARG A 45 4.63 -5.62 -23.90
N ALA A 46 4.12 -6.84 -23.79
CA ALA A 46 4.52 -7.89 -24.69
C ALA A 46 4.04 -7.58 -26.12
N SER A 47 4.84 -7.97 -27.11
CA SER A 47 4.43 -7.98 -28.51
C SER A 47 3.24 -8.93 -28.74
N ARG A 48 2.65 -8.89 -29.93
CA ARG A 48 1.34 -9.49 -30.22
C ARG A 48 1.23 -10.96 -29.79
N GLY A 49 0.14 -11.25 -29.07
CA GLY A 49 -0.58 -12.53 -29.08
C GLY A 49 -0.33 -13.52 -27.93
N GLY A 50 0.91 -13.66 -27.44
CA GLY A 50 1.28 -14.85 -26.63
C GLY A 50 1.44 -14.63 -25.12
N PHE A 51 1.53 -13.38 -24.65
CA PHE A 51 1.87 -13.13 -23.24
C PHE A 51 0.62 -12.92 -22.37
N TYR A 52 0.13 -14.02 -21.82
CA TYR A 52 -1.00 -14.04 -20.90
C TYR A 52 -0.52 -13.98 -19.44
N LYS A 53 -0.60 -12.81 -18.81
CA LYS A 53 -0.21 -12.57 -17.42
C LYS A 53 -1.33 -11.89 -16.63
N GLY A 54 -1.57 -12.32 -15.40
CA GLY A 54 -2.56 -11.70 -14.52
C GLY A 54 -2.13 -10.32 -13.98
N LYS A 55 -3.05 -9.64 -13.30
CA LYS A 55 -2.81 -8.40 -12.54
C LYS A 55 -2.85 -8.60 -11.02
N GLY A 56 -2.73 -9.85 -10.56
CA GLY A 56 -2.85 -10.18 -9.13
C GLY A 56 -4.29 -10.27 -8.62
N GLY A 57 -5.28 -10.34 -9.51
CA GLY A 57 -6.66 -10.62 -9.12
C GLY A 57 -6.81 -12.03 -8.53
N THR A 58 -7.77 -12.19 -7.61
CA THR A 58 -8.13 -13.47 -7.01
C THR A 58 -8.77 -14.39 -8.05
N LYS A 59 -8.63 -15.71 -7.86
CA LYS A 59 -9.24 -16.70 -8.74
C LYS A 59 -10.62 -17.07 -8.20
N GLU A 60 -11.67 -16.65 -8.89
CA GLU A 60 -13.07 -16.91 -8.49
C GLU A 60 -13.62 -18.26 -8.98
N GLY A 61 -12.82 -19.01 -9.73
CA GLY A 61 -13.28 -20.22 -10.39
C GLY A 61 -12.17 -20.88 -11.19
N ARG A 62 -12.55 -21.72 -12.16
CA ARG A 62 -11.61 -22.47 -12.99
C ARG A 62 -12.04 -22.53 -14.44
N LEU A 63 -11.06 -22.70 -15.33
CA LEU A 63 -11.30 -23.05 -16.72
C LEU A 63 -11.53 -24.56 -16.84
N THR A 64 -12.43 -24.93 -17.76
CA THR A 64 -12.67 -26.32 -18.18
C THR A 64 -11.72 -26.70 -19.31
N SER A 65 -11.61 -28.00 -19.60
CA SER A 65 -10.84 -28.51 -20.75
C SER A 65 -11.31 -27.93 -22.09
N LYS A 66 -12.60 -27.56 -22.20
CA LYS A 66 -13.20 -26.92 -23.37
C LYS A 66 -13.08 -25.38 -23.36
N GLY A 67 -12.26 -24.81 -22.48
CA GLY A 67 -12.02 -23.35 -22.41
C GLY A 67 -13.17 -22.52 -21.82
N LYS A 68 -14.26 -23.15 -21.36
CA LYS A 68 -15.34 -22.45 -20.64
C LYS A 68 -14.90 -22.18 -19.20
N PHE A 69 -15.22 -20.99 -18.67
CA PHE A 69 -14.96 -20.64 -17.28
C PHE A 69 -16.17 -20.99 -16.40
N ILE A 70 -15.93 -21.66 -15.27
CA ILE A 70 -16.93 -21.98 -14.26
C ILE A 70 -16.61 -21.18 -13.01
N VAL A 71 -17.57 -20.40 -12.53
CA VAL A 71 -17.48 -19.62 -11.29
C VAL A 71 -17.86 -20.50 -10.11
N ASP A 72 -17.04 -20.49 -9.05
CA ASP A 72 -17.30 -21.23 -7.81
C ASP A 72 -17.90 -20.24 -6.78
N PRO A 73 -19.18 -20.37 -6.38
CA PRO A 73 -19.81 -19.42 -5.45
C PRO A 73 -19.05 -19.30 -4.11
N LEU A 74 -18.46 -20.39 -3.63
CA LEU A 74 -17.67 -20.41 -2.39
C LEU A 74 -16.35 -19.62 -2.46
N LYS A 75 -15.80 -19.41 -3.66
CA LYS A 75 -14.58 -18.61 -3.86
C LYS A 75 -14.87 -17.15 -4.17
N ARG A 76 -16.13 -16.84 -4.44
CA ARG A 76 -16.56 -15.47 -4.73
C ARG A 76 -16.60 -14.69 -3.43
N LEU A 77 -16.10 -13.45 -3.47
CA LEU A 77 -16.17 -12.55 -2.33
C LEU A 77 -17.63 -12.16 -2.08
N GLU A 78 -18.15 -12.46 -0.90
CA GLU A 78 -19.46 -12.00 -0.45
C GLU A 78 -19.28 -10.83 0.51
N LEU A 79 -19.83 -9.67 0.13
CA LEU A 79 -19.80 -8.46 0.95
C LEU A 79 -21.09 -8.39 1.77
N ILE A 80 -20.98 -8.64 3.07
CA ILE A 80 -22.09 -8.46 4.01
C ILE A 80 -22.18 -6.97 4.34
N VAL A 81 -22.98 -6.26 3.57
CA VAL A 81 -23.20 -4.82 3.75
C VAL A 81 -24.40 -4.62 4.67
N PRO A 82 -24.22 -3.99 5.86
CA PRO A 82 -25.34 -3.69 6.74
C PRO A 82 -26.18 -2.53 6.20
N ASP A 83 -27.45 -2.47 6.59
CA ASP A 83 -28.27 -1.30 6.34
C ASP A 83 -27.82 -0.13 7.24
N LEU A 84 -27.70 1.04 6.64
CA LEU A 84 -27.22 2.28 7.30
C LEU A 84 -28.35 3.32 7.45
N THR A 85 -29.60 2.96 7.17
CA THR A 85 -30.74 3.86 7.40
C THR A 85 -30.82 4.26 8.88
N GLY A 86 -30.87 5.57 9.14
CA GLY A 86 -30.89 6.12 10.50
C GLY A 86 -29.55 6.14 11.25
N PHE A 87 -28.43 5.78 10.60
CA PHE A 87 -27.10 5.82 11.23
C PHE A 87 -26.63 7.26 11.47
N LYS A 88 -26.44 7.64 12.74
CA LYS A 88 -26.10 9.02 13.14
C LYS A 88 -24.63 9.39 12.89
N LEU A 89 -23.74 8.41 12.79
CA LEU A 89 -22.31 8.67 12.64
C LEU A 89 -21.97 9.11 11.22
N LYS A 90 -21.08 10.08 11.12
CA LYS A 90 -20.56 10.64 9.87
C LYS A 90 -19.08 10.23 9.69
N PRO A 91 -18.54 10.26 8.47
CA PRO A 91 -17.13 9.92 8.24
C PRO A 91 -16.14 10.86 8.93
N TYR A 92 -16.57 12.09 9.24
CA TYR A 92 -15.76 13.10 9.91
C TYR A 92 -16.44 13.59 11.19
N ILE A 93 -15.60 13.99 12.15
CA ILE A 93 -16.00 14.61 13.40
C ILE A 93 -15.87 16.14 13.33
N ALA A 94 -16.60 16.85 14.19
CA ALA A 94 -16.49 18.30 14.30
C ALA A 94 -15.14 18.70 14.94
N ALA A 95 -14.56 19.81 14.46
CA ALA A 95 -13.30 20.34 14.99
C ALA A 95 -13.41 20.84 16.44
N SER A 96 -14.62 21.10 16.92
CA SER A 96 -14.90 21.53 18.29
C SER A 96 -14.77 20.42 19.32
N VAL A 97 -14.72 19.15 18.88
CA VAL A 97 -14.62 18.02 19.82
C VAL A 97 -13.25 18.05 20.50
N PRO A 98 -13.19 18.07 21.84
CA PRO A 98 -11.93 18.11 22.56
C PRO A 98 -11.14 16.81 22.36
N LYS A 99 -9.81 16.94 22.20
CA LYS A 99 -8.92 15.80 21.90
C LYS A 99 -8.78 14.80 23.06
N HIS A 100 -8.98 15.23 24.28
CA HIS A 100 -8.79 14.40 25.46
C HIS A 100 -10.12 13.74 25.88
N PRO A 101 -10.09 12.48 26.35
CA PRO A 101 -11.29 11.84 26.88
C PRO A 101 -11.85 12.63 28.07
N PRO A 102 -13.18 12.64 28.26
CA PRO A 102 -13.85 13.48 29.24
C PRO A 102 -13.38 13.19 30.68
N GLU A 103 -12.95 11.97 30.98
CA GLU A 103 -12.38 11.59 32.29
C GLU A 103 -11.14 12.43 32.65
N LYS A 104 -10.27 12.74 31.68
CA LYS A 104 -9.02 13.48 31.90
C LYS A 104 -9.24 14.98 31.90
N GLN A 105 -10.37 15.45 31.38
CA GLN A 105 -10.74 16.86 31.39
C GLN A 105 -11.20 17.30 32.79
N ARG A 106 -11.95 16.43 33.49
CA ARG A 106 -12.49 16.72 34.82
C ARG A 106 -11.41 17.02 35.87
N ASN A 107 -10.22 16.46 35.70
CA ASN A 107 -9.11 16.59 36.64
C ASN A 107 -8.10 17.71 36.26
N ARG A 108 -8.39 18.52 35.23
CA ARG A 108 -7.54 19.67 34.91
C ARG A 108 -7.96 20.86 35.78
N ILE A 109 -7.13 21.15 36.77
CA ILE A 109 -7.19 22.43 37.50
C ILE A 109 -6.86 23.54 36.50
N PRO A 110 -7.68 24.59 36.36
CA PRO A 110 -7.31 25.76 35.57
C PRO A 110 -6.12 26.45 36.27
N THR A 111 -4.96 26.43 35.62
CA THR A 111 -3.76 27.18 36.02
C THR A 111 -3.88 28.64 35.64
#